data_AF-A0A9E7ERL8-F1
#
_entry.id   AF-A0A9E7ERL8-F1
#
_cell.length_a   1.000
_cell.length_b   1.000
_cell.length_c   1.000
_cell.angle_alpha   90.00
_cell.angle_beta   90.00
_cell.angle_gamma   90.00
#
_symmetry.space_group_name_H-M   'P 1'
#
loop_
_entity.id
_entity.type
_entity.pdbx_description
1 polymer ?
#
loop_
_entity_poly.entity_id
_entity_poly.type
_entity_poly.pdbx_seq_one_letter_code
_entity_poly.pdbx_strand_id
1 'polypeptide(L)'
;MNGHGSILRFRFARRLLYAYDTHPLRAIPLRVRSPPLLTSASLAATVPGGFSSFPYAFNRMVLPNDIDLLNPPAELEKRRHKLKRLVQSPNSFFMDVKCQGCFNITTVFSHSQTVVVCGNCQTVLCQPTGGRARLTEGCSFRRKGD
;
A
#
# COMPACT_ATOMS: atom_id res chain seq x y z
N MET A 1 -49.73 -7.00 -29.18
CA MET A 1 -49.57 -8.42 -29.54
C MET A 1 -48.52 -8.50 -30.64
N ASN A 2 -47.53 -9.38 -30.47
CA ASN A 2 -46.55 -9.88 -31.46
C ASN A 2 -45.42 -8.90 -31.85
N GLY A 3 -44.13 -9.20 -31.69
CA GLY A 3 -43.45 -10.38 -31.17
C GLY A 3 -41.91 -10.26 -31.27
N HIS A 4 -41.23 -11.26 -30.69
CA HIS A 4 -39.85 -11.73 -30.96
C HIS A 4 -38.70 -10.72 -30.71
N GLY A 5 -37.78 -10.88 -29.75
CA GLY A 5 -37.13 -12.10 -29.25
C GLY A 5 -35.80 -12.33 -29.97
N SER A 6 -34.71 -11.69 -29.52
CA SER A 6 -33.34 -12.05 -29.93
C SER A 6 -32.41 -12.13 -28.71
N ILE A 7 -32.41 -13.33 -28.14
CA ILE A 7 -31.35 -13.89 -27.30
C ILE A 7 -30.06 -13.94 -28.11
N LEU A 8 -29.05 -13.15 -27.76
CA LEU A 8 -27.67 -13.39 -28.20
C LEU A 8 -26.83 -13.86 -27.00
N ARG A 9 -26.89 -15.19 -26.81
CA ARG A 9 -25.90 -15.95 -26.06
C ARG A 9 -24.55 -15.81 -26.78
N PHE A 10 -23.57 -15.15 -26.15
CA PHE A 10 -22.16 -15.41 -26.42
C PHE A 10 -21.54 -16.12 -25.21
N ARG A 11 -21.87 -17.41 -25.08
CA ARG A 11 -21.01 -18.37 -24.38
C ARG A 11 -19.86 -18.70 -25.32
N PHE A 12 -18.71 -18.06 -25.14
CA PHE A 12 -17.46 -18.52 -25.74
C PHE A 12 -16.70 -19.34 -24.70
N ALA A 13 -16.91 -20.65 -24.72
CA ALA A 13 -16.10 -21.63 -24.02
C ALA A 13 -15.00 -22.12 -24.97
N ARG A 14 -13.73 -22.00 -24.55
CA ARG A 14 -12.58 -22.90 -24.80
C ARG A 14 -11.32 -22.12 -24.38
N ARG A 15 -10.71 -22.43 -23.23
CA ARG A 15 -9.81 -23.57 -23.01
C ARG A 15 -8.60 -23.52 -23.96
N LEU A 16 -7.56 -22.80 -23.54
CA LEU A 16 -6.18 -23.17 -23.81
C LEU A 16 -5.43 -23.11 -22.48
N LEU A 17 -5.08 -24.31 -22.00
CA LEU A 17 -3.98 -24.55 -21.08
C LEU A 17 -2.66 -24.47 -21.85
N TYR A 18 -1.56 -24.49 -21.11
CA TYR A 18 -0.14 -24.52 -21.53
C TYR A 18 0.43 -23.16 -21.93
N ALA A 19 1.67 -22.79 -21.61
CA ALA A 19 2.68 -23.21 -20.65
C ALA A 19 3.82 -22.21 -20.92
N TYR A 20 4.30 -21.49 -19.91
CA TYR A 20 5.64 -20.88 -19.95
C TYR A 20 6.34 -21.25 -18.65
N ASP A 21 6.90 -22.46 -18.69
CA ASP A 21 8.01 -22.91 -17.86
C ASP A 21 9.32 -22.25 -18.34
N THR A 22 10.36 -22.31 -17.50
CA THR A 22 11.80 -22.09 -17.77
C THR A 22 12.39 -20.68 -17.52
N HIS A 23 12.72 -20.35 -16.26
CA HIS A 23 14.06 -20.55 -15.67
C HIS A 23 14.43 -19.60 -14.52
N PRO A 24 15.18 -20.12 -13.52
CA PRO A 24 15.77 -19.37 -12.41
C PRO A 24 17.23 -18.95 -12.71
N LEU A 25 17.64 -17.76 -12.26
CA LEU A 25 19.06 -17.39 -12.13
C LEU A 25 19.24 -16.79 -10.73
N ARG A 26 19.85 -17.50 -9.76
CA ARG A 26 21.31 -17.55 -9.46
C ARG A 26 21.92 -16.13 -9.46
N ALA A 27 22.11 -15.49 -8.31
CA ALA A 27 23.18 -15.67 -7.30
C ALA A 27 24.44 -14.80 -7.56
N ILE A 28 24.72 -13.90 -6.57
CA ILE A 28 26.06 -13.48 -6.04
C ILE A 28 26.85 -12.43 -6.89
N PRO A 29 27.59 -11.44 -6.32
CA PRO A 29 28.29 -11.45 -5.02
C PRO A 29 28.13 -10.27 -4.06
N LEU A 30 28.34 -10.63 -2.79
CA LEU A 30 28.85 -9.79 -1.70
C LEU A 30 30.10 -9.01 -2.13
N ARG A 31 30.13 -7.70 -1.86
CA ARG A 31 31.39 -6.95 -1.78
C ARG A 31 31.47 -6.24 -0.44
N VAL A 32 32.18 -6.91 0.45
CA VAL A 32 32.77 -6.39 1.69
C VAL A 32 33.49 -5.09 1.37
N ARG A 33 33.08 -3.99 2.01
CA ARG A 33 33.89 -2.77 2.07
C ARG A 33 34.22 -2.53 3.53
N SER A 34 35.36 -3.07 3.92
CA SER A 34 36.10 -2.73 5.13
C SER A 34 36.50 -1.25 5.11
N PRO A 35 36.26 -0.50 6.20
CA PRO A 35 37.10 0.64 6.54
C PRO A 35 38.13 0.24 7.61
N PRO A 36 39.29 0.91 7.62
CA PRO A 36 40.54 0.42 8.20
C PRO A 36 40.59 0.54 9.73
N LEU A 37 41.34 -0.39 10.30
CA LEU A 37 41.88 -0.33 11.65
C LEU A 37 42.96 0.75 11.75
N LEU A 38 43.01 1.37 12.94
CA LEU A 38 44.14 2.07 13.59
C LEU A 38 44.46 3.50 13.16
N THR A 39 44.16 4.45 14.05
CA THR A 39 45.19 5.36 14.61
C THR A 39 44.85 5.70 16.06
N SER A 40 45.81 5.40 16.92
CA SER A 40 45.92 5.71 18.34
C SER A 40 46.21 7.20 18.59
N ALA A 41 45.48 7.83 19.52
CA ALA A 41 45.95 8.94 20.37
C ALA A 41 44.84 9.21 21.42
N SER A 42 44.92 8.66 22.63
CA SER A 42 45.53 9.28 23.81
C SER A 42 44.95 10.66 24.15
N LEU A 43 43.85 10.68 24.89
CA LEU A 43 43.62 11.72 25.90
C LEU A 43 43.09 11.05 27.17
N ALA A 44 43.92 11.14 28.20
CA ALA A 44 43.62 10.73 29.56
C ALA A 44 42.42 11.53 30.09
N ALA A 45 41.48 10.84 30.72
CA ALA A 45 40.58 11.43 31.70
C ALA A 45 40.46 10.44 32.86
N THR A 46 41.39 10.56 33.81
CA THR A 46 41.25 10.02 35.14
C THR A 46 40.08 10.75 35.83
N VAL A 47 38.96 10.05 36.03
CA VAL A 47 37.95 10.45 37.02
C VAL A 47 37.88 9.34 38.08
N PRO A 48 38.27 9.63 39.33
CA PRO A 48 38.18 8.67 40.42
C PRO A 48 36.78 8.71 41.03
N GLY A 49 36.13 7.55 41.13
CA GLY A 49 35.02 7.30 42.06
C GLY A 49 33.68 7.96 41.73
N GLY A 50 32.62 7.15 41.68
CA GLY A 50 31.25 7.66 41.76
C GLY A 50 30.24 6.92 40.90
N PHE A 51 29.59 5.94 41.51
CA PHE A 51 28.16 5.63 41.38
C PHE A 51 27.42 5.99 40.07
N SER A 52 26.86 4.93 39.47
CA SER A 52 25.57 4.90 38.76
C SER A 52 25.37 5.86 37.59
N SER A 53 25.52 5.34 36.37
CA SER A 53 24.48 5.42 35.31
C SER A 53 25.05 4.91 33.98
N PHE A 54 24.98 3.60 33.75
CA PHE A 54 25.03 3.10 32.38
C PHE A 54 23.82 3.70 31.63
N PRO A 55 24.00 4.39 30.49
CA PRO A 55 22.89 4.72 29.62
C PRO A 55 22.53 3.45 28.86
N TYR A 56 21.98 2.45 29.56
CA TYR A 56 21.21 1.42 28.91
C TYR A 56 19.93 2.12 28.47
N ALA A 57 19.91 2.56 27.22
CA ALA A 57 18.69 2.96 26.53
C ALA A 57 17.71 1.79 26.71
N PHE A 58 16.81 1.96 27.68
CA PHE A 58 15.77 1.00 27.99
C PHE A 58 14.81 1.07 26.82
N ASN A 59 15.11 0.30 25.77
CA ASN A 59 14.16 -0.07 24.75
C ASN A 59 12.94 -0.57 25.52
N ARG A 60 11.87 0.24 25.53
CA ARG A 60 10.56 -0.14 26.00
C ARG A 60 10.06 -1.23 25.05
N MET A 61 10.57 -2.44 25.23
CA MET A 61 9.96 -3.65 24.72
C MET A 61 8.64 -3.75 25.47
N VAL A 62 7.58 -3.20 24.85
CA VAL A 62 6.21 -3.42 25.28
C VAL A 62 6.05 -4.93 25.40
N LEU A 63 5.86 -5.40 26.63
CA LEU A 63 5.62 -6.82 26.90
C LEU A 63 4.40 -7.24 26.05
N PRO A 64 4.46 -8.38 25.35
CA PRO A 64 3.40 -8.82 24.45
C PRO A 64 2.05 -9.10 25.14
N ASN A 65 1.99 -9.00 26.48
CA ASN A 65 0.84 -9.40 27.29
C ASN A 65 0.06 -8.26 27.97
N ASP A 66 0.46 -6.98 27.85
CA ASP A 66 -0.30 -5.84 28.39
C ASP A 66 -0.91 -4.98 27.28
N ILE A 67 -1.48 -5.64 26.26
CA ILE A 67 -2.19 -4.95 25.19
C ILE A 67 -3.59 -4.64 25.71
N ASP A 68 -3.90 -3.37 25.98
CA ASP A 68 -5.26 -2.95 26.32
C ASP A 68 -6.20 -3.26 25.14
N LEU A 69 -7.11 -4.21 25.35
CA LEU A 69 -8.08 -4.64 24.33
C LEU A 69 -9.06 -3.54 23.96
N LEU A 70 -9.35 -2.64 24.90
CA LEU A 70 -10.29 -1.53 24.69
C LEU A 70 -9.62 -0.37 23.96
N ASN A 71 -8.31 -0.21 24.13
CA ASN A 71 -7.55 0.88 23.55
C ASN A 71 -6.24 0.40 22.88
N PRO A 72 -6.34 -0.40 21.80
CA PRO A 72 -5.16 -0.87 21.08
C PRO A 72 -4.42 0.31 20.44
N PRO A 73 -3.08 0.31 20.41
CA PRO A 73 -2.31 1.37 19.76
C PRO A 73 -2.62 1.43 18.26
N ALA A 74 -2.76 2.65 17.71
CA ALA A 74 -3.20 2.88 16.34
C ALA A 74 -2.35 2.16 15.26
N GLU A 75 -1.08 1.88 15.54
CA GLU A 75 -0.19 1.15 14.65
C GLU A 75 -0.63 -0.33 14.49
N LEU A 76 -1.11 -0.97 15.57
CA LEU A 76 -1.61 -2.34 15.51
C LEU A 76 -2.95 -2.41 14.79
N GLU A 77 -3.83 -1.42 14.99
CA GLU A 77 -5.15 -1.42 14.37
C GLU A 77 -5.10 -1.22 12.84
N LYS A 78 -4.16 -0.41 12.34
CA LYS A 78 -3.94 -0.21 10.89
C LYS A 78 -3.51 -1.49 10.18
N ARG A 79 -2.75 -2.36 10.85
CA ARG A 79 -2.29 -3.65 10.30
C ARG A 79 -3.39 -4.72 10.32
N ARG A 80 -4.41 -4.57 11.16
CA ARG A 80 -5.53 -5.51 11.22
C ARG A 80 -6.42 -5.41 9.97
N HIS A 81 -6.93 -6.56 9.55
CA HIS A 81 -7.92 -6.64 8.48
C HIS A 81 -9.20 -5.88 8.87
N LYS A 82 -9.88 -5.27 7.90
CA LYS A 82 -11.07 -4.40 8.09
C LYS A 82 -12.18 -5.00 8.96
N LEU A 83 -12.37 -6.33 8.93
CA LEU A 83 -13.38 -7.04 9.74
C LEU A 83 -12.92 -7.39 11.16
N LYS A 84 -11.59 -7.40 11.41
CA LYS A 84 -10.97 -7.78 12.69
C LYS A 84 -10.52 -6.57 13.52
N ARG A 85 -10.88 -5.36 13.09
CA ARG A 85 -10.66 -4.14 13.88
C ARG A 85 -11.66 -4.08 15.04
N LEU A 86 -11.37 -3.24 16.03
CA LEU A 86 -12.28 -3.06 17.17
C LEU A 86 -13.62 -2.52 16.68
N VAL A 87 -13.58 -1.53 15.79
CA VAL A 87 -14.72 -1.03 15.05
C VAL A 87 -14.52 -1.30 13.56
N GLN A 88 -15.53 -1.89 12.92
CA GLN A 88 -15.49 -2.18 11.50
C GLN A 88 -15.62 -0.89 10.69
N SER A 89 -14.64 -0.63 9.83
CA SER A 89 -14.62 0.52 8.93
C SER A 89 -14.14 0.10 7.53
N PRO A 90 -14.70 0.68 6.46
CA PRO A 90 -14.24 0.39 5.10
C PRO A 90 -12.81 0.90 4.88
N ASN A 91 -12.06 0.22 4.01
CA ASN A 91 -10.73 0.67 3.56
C ASN A 91 -10.77 1.50 2.28
N SER A 92 -11.96 1.64 1.69
CA SER A 92 -12.19 2.36 0.45
C SER A 92 -12.62 3.79 0.74
N PHE A 93 -12.18 4.71 -0.10
CA PHE A 93 -12.53 6.13 -0.04
C PHE A 93 -12.99 6.63 -1.41
N PHE A 94 -13.68 7.77 -1.41
CA PHE A 94 -13.96 8.55 -2.60
C PHE A 94 -12.84 9.58 -2.83
N MET A 95 -12.46 9.76 -4.09
CA MET A 95 -11.43 10.71 -4.48
C MET A 95 -11.93 11.63 -5.59
N ASP A 96 -11.53 12.88 -5.53
CA ASP A 96 -11.75 13.87 -6.57
C ASP A 96 -10.58 13.78 -7.55
N VAL A 97 -10.81 13.28 -8.76
CA VAL A 97 -9.81 13.19 -9.82
C VAL A 97 -9.98 14.36 -10.78
N LYS A 98 -8.88 15.07 -11.07
CA LYS A 98 -8.85 16.12 -12.08
C LYS A 98 -8.31 15.56 -13.39
N CYS A 99 -9.05 15.79 -14.46
CA CYS A 99 -8.63 15.44 -15.81
C CYS A 99 -7.61 16.46 -16.35
N GLN A 100 -6.59 15.99 -17.08
CA GLN A 100 -5.56 16.86 -17.67
C GLN A 100 -6.07 17.74 -18.83
N GLY A 101 -7.04 17.26 -19.61
CA GLY A 101 -7.57 18.00 -20.76
C GLY A 101 -8.61 19.07 -20.45
N CYS A 102 -9.54 18.81 -19.51
CA CYS A 102 -10.69 19.70 -19.28
C CYS A 102 -10.71 20.33 -17.88
N PHE A 103 -9.75 20.02 -17.00
CA PHE A 103 -9.70 20.47 -15.59
C PHE A 103 -10.95 20.20 -14.73
N ASN A 104 -11.95 19.52 -15.27
CA ASN A 104 -13.14 19.11 -14.56
C ASN A 104 -12.81 18.07 -13.49
N ILE A 105 -13.47 18.22 -12.35
CA ILE A 105 -13.30 17.38 -11.17
C ILE A 105 -14.40 16.34 -11.18
N THR A 106 -14.02 15.07 -11.24
CA THR A 106 -14.95 13.94 -11.17
C THR A 106 -14.67 13.14 -9.90
N THR A 107 -15.70 12.83 -9.14
CA THR A 107 -15.61 11.94 -7.98
C THR A 107 -15.52 10.49 -8.45
N VAL A 108 -14.46 9.80 -8.07
CA VAL A 108 -14.18 8.41 -8.44
C VAL A 108 -14.01 7.57 -7.17
N PHE A 109 -14.47 6.33 -7.20
CA PHE A 109 -14.25 5.39 -6.11
C PHE A 109 -12.86 4.76 -6.18
N SER A 110 -12.20 4.57 -5.03
CA SER A 110 -10.84 4.00 -4.96
C SER A 110 -10.70 2.58 -5.54
N HIS A 111 -11.76 1.78 -5.52
CA HIS A 111 -11.79 0.40 -6.03
C HIS A 111 -12.89 0.26 -7.11
N SER A 112 -12.99 1.23 -8.03
CA SER A 112 -13.97 1.19 -9.12
C SER A 112 -13.87 -0.11 -9.92
N GLN A 113 -15.01 -0.77 -10.14
CA GLN A 113 -15.11 -1.98 -10.97
C GLN A 113 -15.29 -1.68 -12.45
N THR A 114 -15.80 -0.50 -12.79
CA THR A 114 -15.99 -0.04 -14.15
C THR A 114 -14.93 0.98 -14.55
N VAL A 115 -14.67 1.08 -15.85
CA VAL A 115 -13.84 2.16 -16.41
C VAL A 115 -14.58 3.48 -16.21
N VAL A 116 -13.95 4.45 -15.56
CA VAL A 116 -14.55 5.77 -15.33
C VAL A 116 -14.00 6.75 -16.36
N VAL A 117 -14.91 7.45 -17.02
CA VAL A 117 -14.62 8.36 -18.12
C VAL A 117 -15.02 9.78 -17.72
N CYS A 118 -14.24 10.78 -18.14
CA CYS A 118 -14.59 12.18 -17.92
C CYS A 118 -15.81 12.59 -18.75
N GLY A 119 -16.78 13.29 -18.15
CA GLY A 119 -18.01 13.72 -18.85
C GLY A 119 -17.80 14.71 -20.00
N ASN A 120 -16.70 15.47 -20.01
CA ASN A 120 -16.44 16.48 -21.04
C ASN A 120 -15.42 16.05 -22.10
N CYS A 121 -14.28 15.46 -21.69
CA CYS A 121 -13.24 15.08 -22.66
C CYS A 121 -13.39 13.63 -23.18
N GLN A 122 -14.32 12.85 -22.62
CA GLN A 122 -14.45 11.40 -22.87
C GLN A 122 -13.15 10.60 -22.67
N THR A 123 -12.19 11.17 -21.95
CA THR A 123 -10.93 10.52 -21.61
C THR A 123 -11.13 9.55 -20.45
N VAL A 124 -10.45 8.40 -20.54
CA VAL A 124 -10.44 7.41 -19.46
C VAL A 124 -9.63 7.98 -18.27
N LEU A 125 -10.26 8.04 -17.10
CA LEU A 125 -9.65 8.53 -15.87
C LEU A 125 -9.04 7.42 -15.03
N CYS A 126 -9.71 6.27 -14.98
CA CYS A 126 -9.19 5.08 -14.33
C CYS A 126 -9.66 3.79 -14.99
N GLN A 127 -8.83 2.77 -14.88
CA GLN A 127 -9.09 1.41 -15.30
C GLN A 127 -9.32 0.51 -14.07
N PRO A 128 -10.30 -0.40 -14.11
CA PRO A 128 -10.54 -1.33 -13.02
C PRO A 128 -9.41 -2.36 -12.92
N THR A 129 -9.03 -2.69 -11.70
CA THR A 129 -8.08 -3.77 -11.39
C THR A 129 -8.67 -4.68 -10.32
N GLY A 130 -7.99 -5.77 -9.97
CA GLY A 130 -8.40 -6.62 -8.83
C GLY A 130 -8.33 -5.93 -7.46
N GLY A 131 -7.74 -4.74 -7.37
CA GLY A 131 -7.59 -3.97 -6.13
C GLY A 131 -7.98 -2.51 -6.33
N ARG A 132 -7.04 -1.60 -6.05
CA ARG A 132 -7.27 -0.16 -6.27
C ARG A 132 -7.26 0.14 -7.77
N ALA A 133 -8.19 0.97 -8.22
CA ALA A 133 -8.29 1.37 -9.62
C ALA A 133 -6.98 2.05 -10.08
N ARG A 134 -6.54 1.74 -11.30
CA ARG A 134 -5.35 2.34 -11.91
C ARG A 134 -5.75 3.66 -12.54
N LEU A 135 -5.23 4.78 -12.01
CA LEU A 135 -5.43 6.10 -12.61
C LEU A 135 -4.59 6.22 -13.88
N THR A 136 -5.12 6.95 -14.87
CA THR A 136 -4.39 7.28 -16.09
C THR A 136 -3.27 8.27 -15.77
N GLU A 137 -2.16 8.15 -16.48
CA GLU A 137 -1.00 9.02 -16.30
C GLU A 137 -1.39 10.49 -16.45
N GLY A 138 -0.84 11.32 -15.57
CA GLY A 138 -1.18 12.73 -15.48
C GLY A 138 -2.42 13.06 -14.65
N CYS A 139 -3.34 12.14 -14.34
CA CYS A 139 -4.51 12.53 -13.53
C CYS A 139 -4.11 12.86 -12.08
N SER A 140 -4.40 14.08 -11.60
CA SER A 140 -4.16 14.47 -10.20
C SER A 140 -5.38 14.10 -9.35
N PHE A 141 -5.18 13.61 -8.12
CA PHE A 141 -6.28 13.25 -7.23
C PHE A 141 -6.17 13.89 -5.85
N ARG A 142 -7.33 14.20 -5.25
CA ARG A 142 -7.48 14.63 -3.85
C ARG A 142 -8.42 13.66 -3.15
N ARG A 143 -8.11 13.26 -1.91
CA ARG A 143 -9.05 12.47 -1.10
C ARG A 143 -10.18 13.36 -0.61
N LYS A 144 -11.43 12.93 -0.81
CA LYS A 144 -12.58 13.59 -0.23
C LYS A 144 -12.66 13.17 1.23
N GLY A 145 -12.77 14.15 2.14
CA GLY A 145 -13.12 13.87 3.52
C GLY A 145 -14.57 13.43 3.58
N ASP A 146 -14.87 12.48 4.46
CA ASP A 146 -16.22 12.00 4.74
C ASP A 146 -17.05 13.08 5.45
#